data_AF-A0A3A4VRR1-F1
#
_entry.id   AF-A0A3A4VRR1-F1
#
_cell.length_a   1.000
_cell.length_b   1.000
_cell.length_c   1.000
_cell.angle_alpha   90.00
_cell.angle_beta   90.00
_cell.angle_gamma   90.00
#
_symmetry.space_group_name_H-M   'P 1'
#
loop_
_entity.id
_entity.type
_entity.pdbx_description
1 polymer ?
#
loop_
_entity_poly.entity_id
_entity_poly.type
_entity_poly.pdbx_seq_one_letter_code
_entity_poly.pdbx_strand_id
1 'polypeptide(L)'
;MKLESAGFAYPMPLPGTEFYDALDKDGRIITREWSRYADEIVFEPKLMSRQQLQSGHKWASQEFFKLPSIWKRVGLARRNSAVLWAINLGWRAHYSKLR
;
A
#
# COMPACT_ATOMS: atom_id res chain seq x y z
N MET A 1 0.70 3.71 -21.85
CA MET A 1 1.81 3.45 -20.90
C MET A 1 1.36 2.35 -19.92
N LYS A 2 2.15 1.28 -19.70
CA LYS A 2 1.84 0.25 -18.67
C LYS A 2 2.78 0.45 -17.48
N LEU A 3 2.27 0.36 -16.25
CA LEU A 3 3.05 0.47 -15.02
C LEU A 3 4.05 -0.70 -14.87
N GLU A 4 5.30 -0.39 -14.55
CA GLU A 4 6.39 -1.37 -14.41
C GLU A 4 6.50 -1.92 -12.98
N SER A 5 6.16 -1.09 -11.99
CA SER A 5 6.01 -1.43 -10.58
C SER A 5 5.00 -0.46 -9.95
N ALA A 6 4.62 -0.69 -8.69
CA ALA A 6 3.76 0.20 -7.92
C ALA A 6 4.05 0.07 -6.42
N GLY A 7 3.99 1.19 -5.70
CA GLY A 7 3.90 1.22 -4.25
C GLY A 7 2.46 1.45 -3.83
N PHE A 8 2.01 0.75 -2.80
CA PHE A 8 0.68 0.94 -2.20
C PHE A 8 0.88 1.53 -0.81
N ALA A 9 0.32 2.71 -0.55
CA ALA A 9 0.34 3.37 0.74
C ALA A 9 -1.09 3.67 1.19
N TYR A 10 -1.31 3.72 2.50
CA TYR A 10 -2.51 4.29 3.09
C TYR A 10 -2.26 5.76 3.48
N PRO A 11 -3.32 6.58 3.58
CA PRO A 11 -3.16 7.98 3.94
C PRO A 11 -2.69 8.12 5.39
N MET A 12 -1.66 8.94 5.58
CA MET A 12 -1.03 9.22 6.87
C MET A 12 -1.55 10.57 7.37
N PRO A 13 -2.29 10.62 8.48
CA PRO A 13 -2.83 11.87 8.99
C PRO A 13 -1.75 12.65 9.74
N LEU A 14 -0.85 13.33 9.03
CA LEU A 14 0.25 14.06 9.65
C LEU A 14 -0.27 15.30 10.42
N PRO A 15 0.10 15.49 11.69
CA PRO A 15 -0.28 16.68 12.46
C PRO A 15 0.07 17.98 11.74
N GLY A 16 -0.86 18.94 11.73
CA GLY A 16 -0.75 20.20 11.00
C GLY A 16 -1.18 20.14 9.53
N THR A 17 -1.71 18.99 9.07
CA THR A 17 -2.39 18.89 7.77
C THR A 17 -3.90 19.01 7.91
N GLU A 18 -4.58 19.55 6.90
CA GLU A 18 -6.05 19.62 6.88
C GLU A 18 -6.71 18.24 7.03
N PHE A 19 -6.05 17.19 6.53
CA PHE A 19 -6.53 15.82 6.67
C PHE A 19 -6.51 15.35 8.13
N TYR A 20 -5.45 15.69 8.88
CA TYR A 20 -5.40 15.43 10.32
C TYR A 20 -6.48 16.21 11.05
N ASP A 21 -6.59 17.52 10.81
CA ASP A 21 -7.56 18.37 11.51
C ASP A 21 -9.01 17.92 11.28
N ALA A 22 -9.34 17.50 10.06
CA ALA A 22 -10.64 16.94 9.73
C ALA A 22 -10.93 15.61 10.45
N LEU A 23 -9.92 14.76 10.61
CA LEU A 23 -10.04 13.51 11.36
C LEU A 23 -10.16 13.76 12.87
N ASP A 24 -9.38 14.70 13.37
CA ASP A 24 -9.32 15.07 14.78
C ASP A 24 -10.64 15.69 15.25
N LYS A 25 -11.17 16.64 14.46
CA LYS A 25 -12.48 17.27 14.68
C LYS A 25 -13.63 16.25 14.69
N ASP A 26 -13.55 15.23 13.84
CA ASP A 26 -14.53 14.15 13.78
C ASP A 26 -14.32 13.08 14.87
N GLY A 27 -13.30 13.21 15.72
CA GLY A 27 -12.96 12.24 16.77
C GLY A 27 -12.45 10.90 16.24
N ARG A 28 -11.90 10.87 15.02
CA ARG A 28 -11.49 9.65 14.30
C ARG A 28 -9.99 9.33 14.38
N ILE A 29 -9.19 10.11 15.10
CA ILE A 29 -7.79 9.78 15.38
C ILE A 29 -7.73 8.75 16.52
N ILE A 30 -7.15 7.58 16.25
CA ILE A 30 -7.03 6.47 17.21
C ILE A 30 -5.84 6.69 18.14
N THR A 31 -4.71 7.17 17.60
CA THR A 31 -3.49 7.46 18.37
C THR A 31 -2.74 8.65 17.80
N ARG A 32 -2.09 9.41 18.69
CA ARG A 32 -1.17 10.51 18.35
C ARG A 32 0.30 10.15 18.60
N GLU A 33 0.56 8.89 18.93
CA GLU A 33 1.91 8.39 19.14
C GLU A 33 2.65 8.26 17.80
N TRP A 34 3.61 9.14 17.57
CA TRP A 34 4.34 9.25 16.30
C TRP A 34 5.06 7.97 15.87
N SER A 35 5.53 7.16 16.83
CA SER A 35 6.19 5.87 16.57
C SER A 35 5.31 4.91 15.76
N ARG A 36 3.98 5.02 15.87
CA ARG A 36 3.02 4.12 15.21
C ARG A 36 2.62 4.55 13.81
N TYR A 37 2.94 5.78 13.42
CA TYR A 37 2.50 6.32 12.13
C TYR A 37 3.16 5.59 10.96
N ALA A 38 4.38 5.08 11.11
CA ALA A 38 5.10 4.41 10.03
C ALA A 38 4.48 3.05 9.64
N ASP A 39 3.86 2.36 10.59
CA ASP A 39 3.54 0.93 10.45
C ASP A 39 2.04 0.63 10.57
N GLU A 40 1.24 1.54 11.13
CA GLU A 40 -0.16 1.29 11.46
C GLU A 40 -1.11 2.37 10.94
N ILE A 41 -2.35 1.96 10.69
CA ILE A 41 -3.45 2.89 10.43
C ILE A 41 -3.89 3.51 11.77
N VAL A 42 -3.57 4.78 11.96
CA VAL A 42 -3.78 5.54 13.20
C VAL A 42 -5.10 6.32 13.25
N PHE A 43 -6.03 6.04 12.35
CA PHE A 43 -7.35 6.70 12.27
C PHE A 43 -8.46 5.73 11.86
N GLU A 44 -9.72 6.09 12.14
CA GLU A 44 -10.90 5.34 11.70
C GLU A 44 -11.48 5.94 10.40
N PRO A 45 -11.53 5.19 9.28
CA PRO A 45 -12.16 5.64 8.05
C PRO A 45 -13.69 5.76 8.18
N LYS A 46 -14.33 6.64 7.39
CA LYS A 46 -15.80 6.85 7.47
C LYS A 46 -16.63 5.70 6.89
N LEU A 47 -16.13 5.05 5.83
CA LEU A 47 -16.91 4.13 5.00
C LEU A 47 -16.46 2.66 5.07
N MET A 48 -15.43 2.39 5.87
CA MET A 48 -14.88 1.06 6.06
C MET A 48 -14.17 0.99 7.41
N SER A 49 -14.07 -0.20 7.99
CA SER A 49 -13.27 -0.39 9.20
C SER A 49 -11.78 -0.30 8.90
N ARG A 50 -10.98 0.03 9.92
CA ARG A 50 -9.51 -0.07 9.86
C ARG A 50 -9.02 -1.42 9.32
N GLN A 51 -9.66 -2.52 9.72
CA GLN A 51 -9.30 -3.86 9.27
C GLN A 51 -9.60 -4.07 7.78
N GLN A 52 -10.72 -3.52 7.28
CA GLN A 52 -11.05 -3.54 5.87
C GLN A 52 -10.02 -2.75 5.04
N LEU A 53 -9.60 -1.58 5.51
CA LEU A 53 -8.54 -0.80 4.86
C LEU A 53 -7.22 -1.57 4.80
N GLN A 54 -6.80 -2.16 5.93
CA GLN A 54 -5.58 -2.97 5.99
C GLN A 54 -5.64 -4.18 5.05
N SER A 55 -6.78 -4.88 5.05
CA SER A 55 -6.98 -6.07 4.21
C SER A 55 -7.05 -5.71 2.73
N GLY A 56 -7.68 -4.59 2.38
CA GLY A 56 -7.75 -4.06 1.03
C GLY A 56 -6.38 -3.66 0.49
N HIS A 57 -5.54 -3.02 1.32
CA HIS A 57 -4.14 -2.71 0.98
C HIS A 57 -3.33 -3.97 0.68
N LYS A 58 -3.41 -4.97 1.57
CA LYS A 58 -2.76 -6.29 1.38
C LYS A 58 -3.24 -6.95 0.09
N TRP A 59 -4.56 -7.01 -0.12
CA TRP A 59 -5.16 -7.60 -1.31
C TRP A 59 -4.68 -6.91 -2.59
N ALA A 60 -4.74 -5.57 -2.66
CA ALA A 60 -4.32 -4.81 -3.83
C ALA A 60 -2.85 -5.07 -4.18
N SER A 61 -1.99 -5.07 -3.17
CA SER A 61 -0.55 -5.38 -3.33
C SER A 61 -0.34 -6.80 -3.86
N GLN A 62 -1.02 -7.79 -3.28
CA GLN A 62 -0.91 -9.20 -3.70
C GLN A 62 -1.41 -9.42 -5.12
N GLU A 63 -2.56 -8.83 -5.50
CA GLU A 63 -3.10 -8.93 -6.86
C GLU A 63 -2.17 -8.30 -7.90
N PHE A 64 -1.58 -7.15 -7.58
CA PHE A 64 -0.65 -6.47 -8.47
C PHE A 64 0.61 -7.30 -8.71
N PHE A 65 1.17 -7.93 -7.67
CA PHE A 65 2.40 -8.75 -7.73
C PHE A 65 2.15 -10.25 -7.95
N LYS A 66 0.97 -10.63 -8.47
CA LYS A 66 0.74 -11.98 -9.02
C LYS A 66 1.61 -12.23 -10.25
N LEU A 67 2.17 -13.44 -10.40
CA LEU A 67 3.02 -13.79 -11.54
C LEU A 67 2.34 -13.54 -12.91
N PRO A 68 1.07 -13.94 -13.13
CA PRO A 68 0.37 -13.60 -14.37
C PRO A 68 0.24 -12.09 -14.60
N SER A 69 -0.02 -11.32 -13.53
CA SER A 69 -0.13 -9.87 -13.58
C SER A 69 1.21 -9.20 -13.94
N ILE A 70 2.32 -9.67 -13.36
CA ILE A 70 3.68 -9.19 -13.67
C ILE A 70 4.01 -9.50 -15.13
N TRP A 71 3.80 -10.74 -15.57
CA TRP A 71 4.07 -11.15 -16.95
C TRP A 71 3.32 -10.28 -17.97
N LYS A 72 2.03 -10.01 -17.75
CA LYS A 72 1.19 -9.18 -18.64
C LYS A 72 1.68 -7.72 -18.76
N ARG A 73 2.37 -7.20 -17.73
CA ARG A 73 2.86 -5.81 -17.69
C ARG A 73 4.31 -5.67 -18.15
N VAL A 74 5.20 -6.52 -17.64
CA VAL A 74 6.65 -6.46 -17.86
C VAL A 74 7.05 -7.25 -19.10
N GLY A 75 6.57 -8.49 -19.25
CA GLY A 75 7.01 -9.40 -20.32
C GLY A 75 8.51 -9.65 -20.31
N LEU A 76 9.07 -10.19 -21.41
CA LEU A 76 10.52 -10.40 -21.56
C LEU A 76 11.19 -9.45 -22.56
N ALA A 77 10.40 -8.85 -23.46
CA ALA A 77 10.90 -8.04 -24.58
C ALA A 77 11.25 -6.58 -24.21
N ARG A 78 11.08 -6.17 -22.95
CA ARG A 78 11.43 -4.81 -22.50
C ARG A 78 12.94 -4.66 -22.26
N ARG A 79 13.46 -3.47 -22.54
CA ARG A 79 14.80 -3.06 -22.09
C ARG A 79 14.84 -3.14 -20.55
N ASN A 80 15.90 -3.71 -19.99
CA ASN A 80 16.07 -3.97 -18.55
C ASN A 80 15.06 -4.95 -17.92
N SER A 81 14.50 -5.87 -18.71
CA SER A 81 13.53 -6.87 -18.23
C SER A 81 14.03 -7.62 -16.99
N ALA A 82 15.31 -8.03 -16.94
CA ALA A 82 15.89 -8.71 -15.79
C ALA A 82 15.75 -7.92 -14.47
N VAL A 83 16.02 -6.61 -14.50
CA VAL A 83 15.90 -5.73 -13.33
C VAL A 83 14.44 -5.57 -12.92
N LEU A 84 13.54 -5.37 -13.89
CA LEU A 84 12.10 -5.24 -13.62
C LEU A 84 11.52 -6.53 -13.03
N TRP A 85 11.95 -7.68 -13.52
CA TRP A 85 11.59 -8.98 -12.95
C TRP A 85 12.14 -9.15 -11.54
N ALA A 86 13.40 -8.80 -11.28
CA ALA A 86 13.99 -8.88 -9.95
C ALA A 86 13.20 -8.02 -8.93
N ILE A 87 12.86 -6.79 -9.29
CA ILE A 87 12.07 -5.89 -8.44
C ILE A 87 10.68 -6.47 -8.18
N ASN A 88 9.95 -6.91 -9.21
CA ASN A 88 8.59 -7.43 -9.06
C ASN A 88 8.56 -8.75 -8.28
N LEU A 89 9.55 -9.62 -8.47
CA LEU A 89 9.69 -10.88 -7.71
C LEU A 89 10.06 -10.61 -6.24
N GLY A 90 10.91 -9.60 -5.98
CA GLY A 90 11.21 -9.14 -4.63
C GLY A 90 9.95 -8.66 -3.89
N TRP A 91 9.15 -7.79 -4.52
CA TRP A 91 7.88 -7.35 -3.96
C TRP A 91 6.88 -8.49 -3.77
N ARG A 92 6.78 -9.40 -4.75
CA ARG A 92 5.96 -10.61 -4.61
C ARG A 92 6.35 -11.42 -3.38
N ALA A 93 7.64 -11.67 -3.18
CA ALA A 93 8.14 -12.42 -2.04
C ALA A 93 7.79 -11.71 -0.72
N HIS A 94 7.97 -10.39 -0.64
CA HIS A 94 7.57 -9.58 0.51
C HIS A 94 6.06 -9.71 0.82
N TYR A 95 5.19 -9.44 -0.15
CA TYR A 95 3.73 -9.47 0.05
C TYR A 95 3.14 -10.88 0.24
N SER A 96 3.86 -11.93 -0.18
CA SER A 96 3.47 -13.32 0.08
C SER A 96 3.70 -13.76 1.53
N LYS A 97 4.64 -13.12 2.24
CA LYS A 97 4.93 -13.39 3.66
C LYS A 97 3.94 -12.72 4.61
N LEU A 98 3.28 -11.66 4.16
CA LEU A 98 2.24 -10.96 4.92
C LEU A 98 0.92 -11.75 5.00
N ARG A 99 0.91 -13.04 4.61
CA ARG A 99 -0.29 -13.88 4.44
C ARG A 99 -0.92 -14.26 5.77
#